data_AF-A0A970RIP5-F1
#
_entry.id   AF-A0A970RIP5-F1
#
_cell.length_a   1.000
_cell.length_b   1.000
_cell.length_c   1.000
_cell.angle_alpha   90.00
_cell.angle_beta   90.00
_cell.angle_gamma   90.00
#
_symmetry.space_group_name_H-M   'P 1'
#
loop_
_entity.id
_entity.type
_entity.pdbx_description
1 polymer ?
#
loop_
_entity_poly.entity_id
_entity_poly.type
_entity_poly.pdbx_seq_one_letter_code
_entity_poly.pdbx_strand_id
1 'polypeptide(L)'
;MKVKTFTYHVNLIIFAIGLLLFSSCSSVFKAGLSGSVWDSQTDNGITGMEIYAYTNEKVRDADYASWTGSPNTSSSYVARATSAQDGSFTINKIAWETLTPQFGKSGDYREVFLLFYHEDYGLHKNSKPIWITSDSTNESMVNERFTTVNQTTTLVISIVDVGSDQVINTPMDLHITIPQQEDDTDPDEKQATVTGTGNVEVTYPKTFTSPSVTIEASLHGSDWIQCDEDGTIVGTALNPLPTLTVAGQTTTITVYMKSTRLSYPSIGGKLDFTQDALEDYLKIWLAYRDTNGKIRKFDDPSAETTTTFQAVSTDGSVINHGLFSGLGEGMTWTNNTYAGTYDTKQILIIIDATFDSSKVISGKGNNVIDENDCYLAIDIASNLTQVTEVLHSGNVHQIVAGDL
;
A
#
# COMPACT_ATOMS: atom_id res chain seq x y z
N MET A 1 43.72 28.66 82.89
CA MET A 1 42.59 28.67 81.93
C MET A 1 42.89 27.82 80.68
N LYS A 2 43.39 26.56 80.82
CA LYS A 2 43.77 25.69 79.69
C LYS A 2 43.24 24.24 79.77
N VAL A 3 42.50 23.89 80.82
CA VAL A 3 42.07 22.50 81.06
C VAL A 3 40.68 22.19 80.46
N LYS A 4 39.84 23.20 80.22
CA LYS A 4 38.49 22.97 79.67
C LYS A 4 38.46 22.62 78.18
N THR A 5 39.42 23.07 77.37
CA THR A 5 39.44 22.78 75.92
C THR A 5 39.82 21.35 75.58
N PHE A 6 40.59 20.66 76.43
CA PHE A 6 41.04 19.29 76.16
C PHE A 6 39.90 18.25 76.27
N THR A 7 38.96 18.45 77.20
CA THR A 7 37.84 17.52 77.41
C THR A 7 36.79 17.57 76.28
N TYR A 8 36.61 18.71 75.62
CA TYR A 8 35.71 18.79 74.46
C TYR A 8 36.28 18.09 73.22
N HIS A 9 37.59 18.12 73.01
CA HIS A 9 38.22 17.42 71.88
C HIS A 9 38.19 15.89 72.05
N VAL A 10 38.37 15.37 73.27
CA VAL A 10 38.29 13.92 73.51
C VAL A 10 36.86 13.38 73.33
N ASN A 11 35.84 14.10 73.81
CA ASN A 11 34.43 13.70 73.59
C ASN A 11 34.01 13.83 72.12
N LEU A 12 34.51 14.84 71.39
CA LEU A 12 34.27 14.97 69.95
C LEU A 12 34.93 13.84 69.15
N ILE A 13 36.14 13.41 69.52
CA ILE A 13 36.85 12.30 68.88
C ILE A 13 36.14 10.96 69.16
N ILE A 14 35.67 10.71 70.38
CA ILE A 14 34.90 9.50 70.71
C ILE A 14 33.56 9.49 69.96
N PHE A 15 32.88 10.63 69.83
CA PHE A 15 31.63 10.74 69.08
C PHE A 15 31.86 10.55 67.56
N ALA A 16 32.95 11.10 67.01
CA ALA A 16 33.33 10.93 65.61
C ALA A 16 33.77 9.49 65.28
N ILE A 17 34.50 8.81 66.17
CA ILE A 17 34.86 7.39 66.04
C ILE A 17 33.61 6.51 66.19
N GLY A 18 32.69 6.86 67.09
CA GLY A 18 31.38 6.23 67.19
C GLY A 18 30.59 6.33 65.88
N LEU A 19 30.52 7.52 65.26
CA LEU A 19 29.88 7.72 63.97
C LEU A 19 30.56 6.95 62.82
N LEU A 20 31.89 6.84 62.83
CA LEU A 20 32.66 6.05 61.85
C LEU A 20 32.47 4.55 62.02
N LEU A 21 32.18 4.04 63.22
CA LEU A 21 31.82 2.64 63.43
C LEU A 21 30.38 2.33 62.99
N PHE A 22 29.54 3.35 62.82
CA PHE A 22 28.22 3.26 62.18
C PHE A 22 28.25 3.54 60.67
N SER A 23 29.43 3.73 60.04
CA SER A 23 29.53 3.73 58.58
C SER A 23 29.32 2.30 58.06
N SER A 24 28.04 1.96 57.96
CA SER A 24 27.42 0.73 57.52
C SER A 24 28.11 0.12 56.30
N CYS A 25 28.73 -1.05 56.49
CA CYS A 25 29.07 -1.96 55.42
C CYS A 25 27.76 -2.40 54.74
N SER A 26 27.40 -1.82 53.60
CA SER A 26 26.30 -2.38 52.81
C SER A 26 26.69 -3.80 52.36
N SER A 27 25.75 -4.72 52.47
CA SER A 27 25.93 -6.08 51.94
C SER A 27 25.30 -6.13 50.55
N VAL A 28 26.08 -6.57 49.56
CA VAL A 28 25.62 -6.77 48.18
C VAL A 28 25.20 -8.22 48.00
N PHE A 29 23.95 -8.41 47.59
CA PHE A 29 23.33 -9.70 47.34
C PHE A 29 23.14 -9.92 45.84
N LYS A 30 23.03 -11.20 45.45
CA LYS A 30 22.75 -11.62 44.08
C LYS A 30 21.79 -12.81 44.12
N ALA A 31 20.88 -12.89 43.16
CA ALA A 31 20.06 -14.08 42.94
C ALA A 31 19.72 -14.24 41.45
N GLY A 32 19.41 -15.46 41.03
CA GLY A 32 18.78 -15.74 39.74
C GLY A 32 17.26 -15.82 39.87
N LEU A 33 16.55 -15.54 38.78
CA LEU A 33 15.10 -15.66 38.68
C LEU A 33 14.74 -16.26 37.32
N SER A 34 13.87 -17.26 37.28
CA SER A 34 13.33 -17.79 36.02
C SER A 34 11.81 -17.99 36.07
N GLY A 35 11.21 -18.13 34.91
CA GLY A 35 9.80 -18.43 34.76
C GLY A 35 9.38 -18.53 33.29
N SER A 36 8.06 -18.43 33.07
CA SER A 36 7.46 -18.56 31.75
C SER A 36 6.37 -17.50 31.53
N VAL A 37 6.22 -17.12 30.26
CA VAL A 37 5.16 -16.22 29.79
C VAL A 37 4.36 -16.91 28.69
N TRP A 38 3.04 -16.87 28.79
CA TRP A 38 2.14 -17.64 27.92
C TRP A 38 1.08 -16.76 27.28
N ASP A 39 0.69 -17.12 26.07
CA ASP A 39 -0.51 -16.58 25.44
C ASP A 39 -1.74 -17.20 26.12
N SER A 40 -2.58 -16.33 26.70
CA SER A 40 -3.84 -16.69 27.34
C SER A 40 -4.86 -17.36 26.40
N GLN A 41 -4.74 -17.16 25.08
CA GLN A 41 -5.69 -17.67 24.09
C GLN A 41 -5.26 -19.01 23.50
N THR A 42 -3.95 -19.22 23.32
CA THR A 42 -3.43 -20.41 22.61
C THR A 42 -2.64 -21.37 23.52
N ASP A 43 -2.36 -20.99 24.77
CA ASP A 43 -1.45 -21.69 25.69
C ASP A 43 -0.02 -21.88 25.16
N ASN A 44 0.35 -21.20 24.06
CA ASN A 44 1.71 -21.20 23.54
C ASN A 44 2.61 -20.27 24.35
N GLY A 45 3.90 -20.61 24.44
CA GLY A 45 4.89 -19.72 25.01
C GLY A 45 5.07 -18.47 24.16
N ILE A 46 5.14 -17.30 24.79
CA ILE A 46 5.36 -16.05 24.06
C ILE A 46 6.85 -15.88 23.84
N THR A 47 7.29 -15.96 22.58
CA THR A 47 8.70 -15.75 22.20
C THR A 47 9.02 -14.27 22.20
N GLY A 48 10.23 -13.88 22.61
CA GLY A 48 10.68 -12.49 22.41
C GLY A 48 10.10 -11.46 23.38
N MET A 49 9.32 -11.87 24.39
CA MET A 49 8.84 -10.99 25.45
C MET A 49 10.04 -10.43 26.20
N GLU A 50 10.14 -9.11 26.31
CA GLU A 50 11.13 -8.44 27.13
C GLU A 50 10.65 -8.40 28.58
N ILE A 51 11.52 -8.80 29.51
CA ILE A 51 11.24 -8.83 30.94
C ILE A 51 12.25 -7.97 31.66
N TYR A 52 11.77 -6.94 32.36
CA TYR A 52 12.58 -6.01 33.14
C TYR A 52 12.34 -6.20 34.62
N ALA A 53 13.40 -6.35 35.41
CA ALA A 53 13.31 -6.57 36.85
C ALA A 53 13.70 -5.32 37.64
N TYR A 54 12.93 -5.04 38.68
CA TYR A 54 13.09 -3.91 39.58
C TYR A 54 13.11 -4.41 41.03
N THR A 55 13.87 -3.73 41.89
CA THR A 55 13.86 -3.96 43.34
C THR A 55 13.06 -2.88 44.09
N ASN A 56 12.42 -1.97 43.36
CA ASN A 56 11.60 -0.87 43.88
C ASN A 56 10.33 -0.73 43.01
N GLU A 57 9.18 -1.00 43.63
CA GLU A 57 7.86 -0.88 43.01
C GLU A 57 7.61 0.48 42.37
N LYS A 58 7.91 1.57 43.08
CA LYS A 58 7.63 2.94 42.61
C LYS A 58 8.42 3.28 41.36
N VAL A 59 9.61 2.71 41.21
CA VAL A 59 10.44 2.88 40.02
C VAL A 59 9.84 2.13 38.84
N ARG A 60 9.47 0.85 39.02
CA ARG A 60 8.74 0.08 38.00
C ARG A 60 7.48 0.82 37.56
N ASP A 61 6.67 1.31 38.50
CA ASP A 61 5.41 1.99 38.19
C ASP A 61 5.61 3.32 37.47
N ALA A 62 6.68 4.06 37.78
CA ALA A 62 7.05 5.26 37.05
C ALA A 62 7.47 4.93 35.60
N ASP A 63 8.25 3.87 35.40
CA ASP A 63 8.64 3.40 34.06
C ASP A 63 7.43 2.87 33.28
N TYR A 64 6.49 2.19 33.93
CA TYR A 64 5.22 1.78 33.33
C TYR A 64 4.39 2.98 32.86
N ALA A 65 4.25 4.01 33.70
CA ALA A 65 3.44 5.19 33.40
C ALA A 65 4.06 6.11 32.36
N SER A 66 5.38 6.07 32.19
CA SER A 66 6.13 6.89 31.23
C SER A 66 6.47 6.15 29.93
N TRP A 67 5.93 4.94 29.74
CA TRP A 67 6.21 4.13 28.56
C TRP A 67 5.55 4.70 27.31
N THR A 68 6.35 4.88 26.26
CA THR A 68 5.91 5.45 24.97
C THR A 68 6.12 4.49 23.79
N GLY A 69 6.08 3.17 24.03
CA GLY A 69 6.14 2.16 22.95
C GLY A 69 7.54 1.65 22.59
N SER A 70 8.57 2.10 23.30
CA SER A 70 9.92 1.57 23.20
C SER A 70 10.56 1.63 24.58
N PRO A 71 11.42 0.67 24.97
CA PRO A 71 12.21 0.81 26.17
C PRO A 71 13.09 2.04 26.04
N ASN A 72 12.61 3.16 26.59
CA ASN A 72 13.51 4.16 27.12
C ASN A 72 14.48 3.37 27.98
N THR A 73 15.78 3.47 27.71
CA THR A 73 16.85 2.82 28.47
C THR A 73 16.93 3.45 29.87
N SER A 74 15.83 3.44 30.60
CA SER A 74 15.73 3.71 32.00
C SER A 74 16.81 2.85 32.64
N SER A 75 17.86 3.49 33.13
CA SER A 75 18.91 2.85 33.91
C SER A 75 18.41 2.34 35.26
N SER A 76 17.09 2.33 35.47
CA SER A 76 16.42 2.09 36.74
C SER A 76 16.02 0.63 36.97
N TYR A 77 15.94 -0.19 35.91
CA TYR A 77 15.81 -1.65 36.07
C TYR A 77 17.17 -2.25 36.47
N VAL A 78 17.14 -3.29 37.31
CA VAL A 78 18.37 -3.93 37.82
C VAL A 78 18.84 -5.10 36.98
N ALA A 79 17.94 -5.69 36.19
CA ALA A 79 18.26 -6.77 35.25
C ALA A 79 17.18 -6.89 34.17
N ARG A 80 17.52 -7.56 33.06
CA ARG A 80 16.57 -7.86 31.98
C ARG A 80 16.78 -9.26 31.41
N ALA A 81 15.74 -9.81 30.81
CA ALA A 81 15.78 -11.03 30.00
C ALA A 81 14.83 -10.92 28.81
N THR A 82 14.96 -11.86 27.88
CA THR A 82 14.02 -12.06 26.77
C THR A 82 13.56 -13.50 26.81
N SER A 83 12.27 -13.76 26.60
CA SER A 83 11.75 -15.12 26.57
C SER A 83 12.18 -15.89 25.31
N ALA A 84 12.43 -17.18 25.49
CA ALA A 84 12.74 -18.13 24.42
C ALA A 84 11.47 -18.57 23.69
N GLN A 85 11.64 -19.44 22.69
CA GLN A 85 10.54 -19.90 21.84
C GLN A 85 9.39 -20.58 22.60
N ASP A 86 9.71 -21.25 23.71
CA ASP A 86 8.76 -21.91 24.60
C ASP A 86 8.19 -20.97 25.69
N GLY A 87 8.46 -19.66 25.58
CA GLY A 87 8.04 -18.66 26.57
C GLY A 87 8.86 -18.67 27.85
N SER A 88 9.85 -19.56 28.00
CA SER A 88 10.72 -19.58 29.18
C SER A 88 11.70 -18.42 29.18
N PHE A 89 12.05 -17.90 30.35
CA PHE A 89 13.09 -16.88 30.48
C PHE A 89 13.89 -17.08 31.77
N THR A 90 15.14 -16.62 31.74
CA THR A 90 16.02 -16.61 32.91
C THR A 90 16.74 -15.28 33.03
N ILE A 91 16.59 -14.63 34.18
CA ILE A 91 17.40 -13.50 34.63
C ILE A 91 18.53 -14.06 35.51
N ASN A 92 19.74 -14.09 34.96
CA ASN A 92 20.89 -14.73 35.60
C ASN A 92 21.36 -14.03 36.89
N LYS A 93 21.12 -12.72 37.02
CA LYS A 93 21.64 -11.94 38.14
C LYS A 93 20.81 -10.69 38.42
N ILE A 94 20.09 -10.73 39.53
CA ILE A 94 19.46 -9.57 40.19
C ILE A 94 20.33 -9.22 41.38
N ALA A 95 20.86 -8.00 41.44
CA ALA A 95 21.68 -7.52 42.54
C ALA A 95 20.96 -6.44 43.36
N TRP A 96 21.11 -6.49 44.68
CA TRP A 96 20.58 -5.46 45.59
C TRP A 96 21.50 -5.27 46.78
N GLU A 97 21.35 -4.11 47.43
CA GLU A 97 22.06 -3.77 48.66
C GLU A 97 21.09 -3.63 49.83
N THR A 98 21.52 -4.07 51.01
CA THR A 98 20.84 -3.76 52.27
C THR A 98 21.86 -3.42 53.36
N LEU A 99 21.47 -2.51 54.24
CA LEU A 99 22.26 -2.09 55.41
C LEU A 99 22.02 -3.00 56.63
N THR A 100 20.92 -3.77 56.62
CA THR A 100 20.48 -4.60 57.75
C THR A 100 20.11 -6.00 57.25
N PRO A 101 21.09 -6.83 56.87
CA PRO A 101 20.81 -8.18 56.41
C PRO A 101 20.32 -9.06 57.56
N GLN A 102 19.25 -9.83 57.34
CA GLN A 102 18.66 -10.65 58.41
C GLN A 102 19.37 -12.01 58.57
N PHE A 103 19.77 -12.62 57.46
CA PHE A 103 20.32 -13.99 57.42
C PHE A 103 21.78 -14.06 56.93
N GLY A 104 22.44 -12.91 56.77
CA GLY A 104 23.77 -12.85 56.16
C GLY A 104 23.71 -13.04 54.64
N LYS A 105 24.85 -13.35 53.99
CA LYS A 105 25.00 -13.37 52.51
C LYS A 105 24.06 -14.35 51.78
N SER A 106 23.68 -15.44 52.43
CA SER A 106 22.83 -16.48 51.86
C SER A 106 21.52 -16.56 52.66
N GLY A 107 20.38 -16.57 51.97
CA GLY A 107 19.07 -16.67 52.62
C GLY A 107 18.38 -15.35 52.96
N ASP A 108 18.92 -14.19 52.55
CA ASP A 108 18.18 -12.94 52.64
C ASP A 108 17.14 -12.84 51.52
N TYR A 109 16.05 -12.14 51.77
CA TYR A 109 14.91 -12.08 50.86
C TYR A 109 14.74 -10.70 50.26
N ARG A 110 14.28 -10.65 49.01
CA ARG A 110 13.95 -9.38 48.35
C ARG A 110 12.70 -9.53 47.48
N GLU A 111 11.85 -8.52 47.52
CA GLU A 111 10.78 -8.36 46.55
C GLU A 111 11.34 -7.86 45.22
N VAL A 112 10.97 -8.55 44.15
CA VAL A 112 11.23 -8.18 42.77
C VAL A 112 9.90 -7.86 42.08
N PHE A 113 9.91 -6.76 41.36
CA PHE A 113 8.80 -6.28 40.55
C PHE A 113 9.20 -6.41 39.09
N LEU A 114 8.29 -6.90 38.25
CA LEU A 114 8.55 -7.17 36.84
C LEU A 114 7.68 -6.29 35.95
N LEU A 115 8.26 -5.93 34.82
CA LEU A 115 7.60 -5.30 33.70
C LEU A 115 7.83 -6.18 32.46
N PHE A 116 6.76 -6.45 31.72
CA PHE A 116 6.74 -7.31 30.54
C PHE A 116 6.33 -6.48 29.33
N TYR A 117 7.09 -6.57 28.24
CA TYR A 117 6.76 -5.88 27.00
C TYR A 117 6.93 -6.81 25.80
N HIS A 118 5.95 -6.79 24.90
CA HIS A 118 6.00 -7.42 23.60
C HIS A 118 5.11 -6.62 22.65
N GLU A 119 5.47 -6.53 21.36
CA GLU A 119 4.71 -5.78 20.36
C GLU A 119 3.24 -6.24 20.26
N ASP A 120 3.01 -7.56 20.17
CA ASP A 120 1.66 -8.13 20.09
C ASP A 120 0.86 -8.15 21.39
N TYR A 121 1.51 -8.08 22.56
CA TYR A 121 0.85 -8.21 23.86
C TYR A 121 0.81 -6.90 24.64
N GLY A 122 1.56 -5.87 24.23
CA GLY A 122 1.65 -4.60 24.94
C GLY A 122 2.46 -4.68 26.22
N LEU A 123 2.29 -3.66 27.08
CA LEU A 123 3.03 -3.48 28.32
C LEU A 123 2.23 -3.95 29.54
N HIS A 124 2.83 -4.81 30.35
CA HIS A 124 2.22 -5.36 31.56
C HIS A 124 3.15 -5.28 32.76
N LYS A 125 2.57 -5.25 33.95
CA LYS A 125 3.29 -5.42 35.22
C LYS A 125 2.80 -6.65 35.95
N ASN A 126 3.69 -7.32 36.68
CA ASN A 126 3.28 -8.42 37.54
C ASN A 126 2.31 -7.92 38.62
N SER A 127 1.25 -8.69 38.88
CA SER A 127 0.21 -8.31 39.86
C SER A 127 0.68 -8.40 41.31
N LYS A 128 1.68 -9.25 41.60
CA LYS A 128 2.24 -9.47 42.93
C LYS A 128 3.76 -9.50 42.87
N PRO A 129 4.47 -8.91 43.86
CA PRO A 129 5.92 -9.02 43.94
C PRO A 129 6.37 -10.47 44.02
N ILE A 130 7.51 -10.76 43.40
CA ILE A 130 8.16 -12.07 43.46
C ILE A 130 9.23 -12.01 44.54
N TRP A 131 9.13 -12.91 45.51
CA TRP A 131 10.12 -13.03 46.57
C TRP A 131 11.28 -13.90 46.09
N ILE A 132 12.47 -13.30 45.96
CA ILE A 132 13.72 -14.01 45.65
C ILE A 132 14.57 -14.19 46.90
N THR A 133 15.26 -15.32 46.97
CA THR A 133 16.24 -15.62 48.01
C THR A 133 17.65 -15.37 47.48
N SER A 134 18.50 -14.73 48.28
CA SER A 134 19.90 -14.49 47.93
C SER A 134 20.70 -15.79 47.77
N ASP A 135 21.68 -15.76 46.87
CA ASP A 135 22.57 -16.88 46.57
C ASP A 135 21.82 -18.15 46.11
N SER A 136 20.63 -17.96 45.55
CA SER A 136 19.74 -19.03 45.07
C SER A 136 19.32 -18.79 43.61
N THR A 137 19.05 -19.87 42.90
CA THR A 137 18.38 -19.86 41.59
C THR A 137 16.89 -20.02 41.85
N ASN A 138 16.14 -18.92 41.83
CA ASN A 138 14.70 -18.92 42.12
C ASN A 138 13.95 -19.38 40.87
N GLU A 139 13.88 -20.69 40.67
CA GLU A 139 13.37 -21.31 39.45
C GLU A 139 11.84 -21.36 39.39
N SER A 140 11.29 -21.14 38.19
CA SER A 140 9.84 -21.26 37.91
C SER A 140 8.94 -20.40 38.81
N MET A 141 9.46 -19.27 39.27
CA MET A 141 8.74 -18.37 40.18
C MET A 141 7.75 -17.46 39.47
N VAL A 142 7.88 -17.34 38.14
CA VAL A 142 7.03 -16.49 37.30
C VAL A 142 6.26 -17.36 36.33
N ASN A 143 4.94 -17.15 36.28
CA ASN A 143 4.06 -17.81 35.34
C ASN A 143 2.93 -16.84 35.00
N GLU A 144 3.17 -15.98 34.02
CA GLU A 144 2.25 -14.92 33.62
C GLU A 144 1.58 -15.26 32.29
N ARG A 145 0.32 -14.85 32.15
CA ARG A 145 -0.48 -15.07 30.94
C ARG A 145 -0.93 -13.72 30.37
N PHE A 146 -0.74 -13.52 29.07
CA PHE A 146 -1.07 -12.28 28.39
C PHE A 146 -2.04 -12.51 27.24
N THR A 147 -2.88 -11.53 26.95
CA THR A 147 -3.77 -11.52 25.78
C THR A 147 -3.18 -10.57 24.75
N THR A 148 -3.20 -10.94 23.47
CA THR A 148 -2.74 -10.04 22.41
C THR A 148 -3.59 -8.76 22.39
N VAL A 149 -2.92 -7.61 22.26
CA VAL A 149 -3.55 -6.27 22.24
C VAL A 149 -3.93 -5.86 20.82
N ASN A 150 -3.27 -6.43 19.82
CA ASN A 150 -3.54 -6.20 18.42
C ASN A 150 -4.28 -7.39 17.80
N GLN A 151 -5.00 -7.12 16.72
CA GLN A 151 -5.57 -8.11 15.83
C GLN A 151 -5.09 -7.86 14.40
N THR A 152 -4.94 -8.93 13.65
CA THR A 152 -4.50 -8.89 12.25
C THR A 152 -5.64 -9.31 11.35
N THR A 153 -5.85 -8.56 10.27
CA THR A 153 -6.81 -8.87 9.21
C THR A 153 -6.07 -9.07 7.90
N THR A 154 -6.38 -10.16 7.19
CA THR A 154 -5.88 -10.37 5.82
C THR A 154 -6.79 -9.64 4.83
N LEU A 155 -6.22 -8.70 4.07
CA LEU A 155 -6.85 -8.11 2.91
C LEU A 155 -6.54 -8.96 1.67
N VAL A 156 -7.56 -9.37 0.94
CA VAL A 156 -7.43 -10.04 -0.37
C VAL A 156 -7.71 -8.99 -1.43
N ILE A 157 -6.67 -8.40 -2.00
CA ILE A 157 -6.74 -7.25 -2.90
C ILE A 157 -6.68 -7.76 -4.34
N SER A 158 -7.67 -7.40 -5.15
CA SER A 158 -7.72 -7.65 -6.59
C SER A 158 -7.63 -6.31 -7.34
N ILE A 159 -6.70 -6.21 -8.28
CA ILE A 159 -6.51 -5.00 -9.09
C ILE A 159 -7.13 -5.22 -10.45
N VAL A 160 -8.09 -4.38 -10.81
CA VAL A 160 -8.98 -4.61 -11.97
C VAL A 160 -9.00 -3.38 -12.86
N ASP A 161 -9.02 -3.61 -14.18
CA ASP A 161 -9.30 -2.58 -15.17
C ASP A 161 -10.80 -2.28 -15.17
N VAL A 162 -11.16 -1.05 -14.79
CA VAL A 162 -12.57 -0.61 -14.70
C VAL A 162 -13.31 -0.69 -16.04
N GLY A 163 -12.59 -0.62 -17.16
CA GLY A 163 -13.20 -0.69 -18.49
C GLY A 163 -13.53 -2.12 -18.95
N SER A 164 -12.86 -3.14 -18.41
CA SER A 164 -12.99 -4.53 -18.89
C SER A 164 -13.35 -5.54 -17.81
N ASP A 165 -13.36 -5.12 -16.55
CA ASP A 165 -13.47 -5.96 -15.35
C ASP A 165 -12.43 -7.09 -15.29
N GLN A 166 -11.36 -6.99 -16.08
CA GLN A 166 -10.27 -7.96 -16.09
C GLN A 166 -9.22 -7.61 -15.05
N VAL A 167 -8.70 -8.65 -14.38
CA VAL A 167 -7.61 -8.51 -13.43
C VAL A 167 -6.33 -8.07 -14.15
N ILE A 168 -5.71 -7.01 -13.65
CA ILE A 168 -4.46 -6.47 -14.17
C ILE A 168 -3.30 -7.28 -13.57
N ASN A 169 -2.68 -8.13 -14.39
CA ASN A 169 -1.57 -9.00 -13.98
C ASN A 169 -0.20 -8.29 -14.01
N THR A 170 -0.18 -6.98 -13.84
CA THR A 170 1.05 -6.18 -13.69
C THR A 170 1.28 -5.92 -12.20
N PRO A 171 2.53 -6.05 -11.68
CA PRO A 171 2.82 -5.69 -10.30
C PRO A 171 2.47 -4.22 -10.05
N MET A 172 1.74 -3.95 -8.99
CA MET A 172 1.32 -2.61 -8.58
C MET A 172 1.76 -2.37 -7.14
N ASP A 173 2.26 -1.17 -6.87
CA ASP A 173 2.68 -0.74 -5.55
C ASP A 173 1.47 -0.18 -4.80
N LEU A 174 1.24 -0.69 -3.60
CA LEU A 174 0.15 -0.32 -2.72
C LEU A 174 0.71 0.45 -1.52
N HIS A 175 0.07 1.56 -1.19
CA HIS A 175 0.23 2.27 0.08
C HIS A 175 -1.08 2.19 0.85
N ILE A 176 -1.03 1.57 2.03
CA ILE A 176 -2.19 1.24 2.84
C ILE A 176 -2.08 2.02 4.14
N THR A 177 -3.10 2.82 4.45
CA THR A 177 -3.18 3.61 5.68
C THR A 177 -4.15 2.95 6.65
N ILE A 178 -3.70 2.67 7.86
CA ILE A 178 -4.39 1.85 8.86
C ILE A 178 -4.52 2.66 10.15
N PRO A 179 -5.68 3.31 10.37
CA PRO A 179 -5.93 4.02 11.62
C PRO A 179 -5.85 3.07 12.82
N GLN A 180 -5.15 3.48 13.87
CA GLN A 180 -4.97 2.74 15.11
C GLN A 180 -6.02 3.09 16.18
N GLN A 181 -6.78 4.17 15.96
CA GLN A 181 -7.88 4.63 16.81
C GLN A 181 -8.86 5.52 16.01
N GLU A 182 -9.94 5.96 16.67
CA GLU A 182 -10.85 6.97 16.12
C GLU A 182 -10.11 8.33 16.00
N ASP A 183 -10.33 9.04 14.89
CA ASP A 183 -9.67 10.31 14.56
C ASP A 183 -8.12 10.27 14.61
N ASP A 184 -7.54 9.12 14.23
CA ASP A 184 -6.10 8.92 14.27
C ASP A 184 -5.32 9.89 13.36
N THR A 185 -4.44 10.68 13.98
CA THR A 185 -3.56 11.63 13.28
C THR A 185 -2.21 11.05 12.88
N ASP A 186 -1.88 9.85 13.37
CA ASP A 186 -0.62 9.15 13.10
C ASP A 186 -0.91 7.67 12.78
N PRO A 187 -1.62 7.41 11.66
CA PRO A 187 -2.00 6.05 11.28
C PRO A 187 -0.77 5.21 10.94
N ASP A 188 -0.89 3.90 11.13
CA ASP A 188 0.13 2.97 10.64
C ASP A 188 0.09 2.93 9.10
N GLU A 189 1.25 2.85 8.48
CA GLU A 189 1.40 2.86 7.04
C GLU A 189 2.12 1.60 6.56
N LYS A 190 1.52 0.90 5.59
CA LYS A 190 2.07 -0.30 5.02
C LYS A 190 2.26 -0.16 3.51
N GLN A 191 3.44 -0.57 3.04
CA GLN A 191 3.72 -0.71 1.62
C GLN A 191 3.73 -2.18 1.21
N ALA A 192 3.14 -2.49 0.06
CA ALA A 192 3.12 -3.83 -0.50
C ALA A 192 3.13 -3.78 -2.03
N THR A 193 3.52 -4.86 -2.68
CA THR A 193 3.38 -5.01 -4.13
C THR A 193 2.46 -6.19 -4.41
N VAL A 194 1.41 -5.97 -5.21
CA VAL A 194 0.43 -7.00 -5.59
C VAL A 194 0.40 -7.16 -7.10
N THR A 195 0.37 -8.40 -7.59
CA THR A 195 0.22 -8.73 -9.01
C THR A 195 -1.10 -9.45 -9.21
N GLY A 196 -2.06 -8.82 -9.89
CA GLY A 196 -3.40 -9.37 -10.07
C GLY A 196 -4.19 -9.44 -8.77
N THR A 197 -4.09 -10.56 -8.05
CA THR A 197 -4.72 -10.72 -6.72
C THR A 197 -3.67 -11.13 -5.69
N GLY A 198 -3.66 -10.46 -4.53
CA GLY A 198 -2.67 -10.67 -3.48
C GLY A 198 -3.24 -10.51 -2.08
N ASN A 199 -2.52 -11.08 -1.10
CA ASN A 199 -2.88 -10.99 0.30
C ASN A 199 -1.97 -9.97 1.00
N VAL A 200 -2.54 -9.05 1.76
CA VAL A 200 -1.81 -8.11 2.61
C VAL A 200 -2.40 -8.14 4.01
N GLU A 201 -1.57 -8.40 5.01
CA GLU A 201 -2.00 -8.38 6.41
C GLU A 201 -1.94 -6.96 6.97
N VAL A 202 -2.99 -6.52 7.66
CA VAL A 202 -3.03 -5.24 8.38
C VAL A 202 -3.28 -5.49 9.86
N THR A 203 -2.58 -4.76 10.72
CA THR A 203 -2.62 -4.95 12.17
C THR A 203 -3.12 -3.68 12.84
N TYR A 204 -3.99 -3.83 13.84
CA TYR A 204 -4.58 -2.71 14.57
C TYR A 204 -5.05 -3.16 15.97
N PRO A 205 -5.29 -2.24 16.92
CA PRO A 205 -5.67 -2.60 18.28
C PRO A 205 -7.01 -3.33 18.31
N LYS A 206 -7.13 -4.36 19.15
CA LYS A 206 -8.40 -5.08 19.39
C LYS A 206 -9.49 -4.19 19.97
N THR A 207 -9.09 -3.14 20.68
CA THR A 207 -10.02 -2.12 21.21
C THR A 207 -10.66 -1.30 20.09
N PHE A 208 -10.05 -1.26 18.91
CA PHE A 208 -10.60 -0.58 17.75
C PHE A 208 -11.38 -1.56 16.87
N THR A 209 -12.70 -1.59 17.06
CA THR A 209 -13.56 -2.65 16.52
C THR A 209 -13.89 -2.49 15.03
N SER A 210 -13.65 -1.32 14.45
CA SER A 210 -14.04 -1.00 13.06
C SER A 210 -13.13 0.07 12.42
N PRO A 211 -11.81 -0.17 12.32
CA PRO A 211 -10.91 0.72 11.58
C PRO A 211 -11.33 0.85 10.11
N SER A 212 -11.20 2.07 9.58
CA SER A 212 -11.43 2.40 8.18
C SER A 212 -10.10 2.55 7.46
N VAL A 213 -9.71 1.55 6.69
CA VAL A 213 -8.44 1.47 5.95
C VAL A 213 -8.59 2.12 4.59
N THR A 214 -7.59 2.88 4.13
CA THR A 214 -7.51 3.38 2.75
C THR A 214 -6.40 2.68 2.00
N ILE A 215 -6.60 2.50 0.69
CA ILE A 215 -5.62 1.86 -0.20
C ILE A 215 -5.40 2.77 -1.40
N GLU A 216 -4.16 3.25 -1.53
CA GLU A 216 -3.65 3.89 -2.73
C GLU A 216 -2.87 2.86 -3.54
N ALA A 217 -3.18 2.73 -4.83
CA ALA A 217 -2.47 1.88 -5.76
C ALA A 217 -1.81 2.72 -6.85
N SER A 218 -0.55 2.41 -7.14
CA SER A 218 0.22 3.13 -8.15
C SER A 218 1.12 2.17 -8.92
N LEU A 219 1.47 2.58 -10.13
CA LEU A 219 2.52 1.94 -10.91
C LEU A 219 3.43 3.02 -11.47
N HIS A 220 4.65 3.09 -10.93
CA HIS A 220 5.58 4.16 -11.28
C HIS A 220 5.92 4.13 -12.78
N GLY A 221 5.72 5.27 -13.46
CA GLY A 221 6.00 5.40 -14.90
C GLY A 221 4.99 4.68 -15.79
N SER A 222 3.81 4.37 -15.28
CA SER A 222 2.72 3.75 -16.03
C SER A 222 1.69 4.76 -16.50
N ASP A 223 0.84 4.28 -17.41
CA ASP A 223 -0.37 4.93 -17.85
C ASP A 223 -1.58 4.53 -16.99
N TRP A 224 -1.43 3.71 -15.94
CA TRP A 224 -2.56 3.35 -15.05
C TRP A 224 -2.76 4.37 -13.93
N ILE A 225 -4.01 4.77 -13.70
CA ILE A 225 -4.42 5.61 -12.57
C ILE A 225 -5.56 4.95 -11.80
N GLN A 226 -5.59 5.13 -10.48
CA GLN A 226 -6.65 4.58 -9.63
C GLN A 226 -7.95 5.36 -9.81
N CYS A 227 -9.06 4.63 -9.86
CA CYS A 227 -10.41 5.18 -9.94
C CYS A 227 -11.37 4.42 -9.04
N ASP A 228 -12.62 4.89 -8.96
CA ASP A 228 -13.74 4.12 -8.43
C ASP A 228 -14.35 3.20 -9.51
N GLU A 229 -15.42 2.49 -9.15
CA GLU A 229 -16.14 1.56 -10.03
C GLU A 229 -16.80 2.24 -11.24
N ASP A 230 -17.10 3.54 -11.13
CA ASP A 230 -17.64 4.36 -12.22
C ASP A 230 -16.52 4.93 -13.11
N GLY A 231 -15.25 4.71 -12.76
CA GLY A 231 -14.09 5.22 -13.47
C GLY A 231 -13.76 6.68 -13.15
N THR A 232 -14.30 7.26 -12.08
CA THR A 232 -13.88 8.59 -11.60
C THR A 232 -12.56 8.47 -10.84
N ILE A 233 -11.60 9.33 -11.14
CA ILE A 233 -10.27 9.32 -10.51
C ILE A 233 -10.41 9.58 -9.01
N VAL A 234 -9.78 8.74 -8.19
CA VAL A 234 -9.77 8.85 -6.71
C VAL A 234 -8.44 9.44 -6.20
N GLY A 235 -8.33 9.73 -4.90
CA GLY A 235 -7.15 10.36 -4.30
C GLY A 235 -7.03 11.87 -4.60
N THR A 236 -8.11 12.49 -5.07
CA THR A 236 -8.18 13.94 -5.29
C THR A 236 -8.94 14.62 -4.16
N ALA A 237 -8.82 15.95 -4.04
CA ALA A 237 -9.59 16.71 -3.06
C ALA A 237 -11.12 16.63 -3.26
N LEU A 238 -11.57 16.36 -4.49
CA LEU A 238 -12.99 16.22 -4.84
C LEU A 238 -13.49 14.78 -4.74
N ASN A 239 -12.59 13.81 -4.93
CA ASN A 239 -12.89 12.38 -4.86
C ASN A 239 -11.78 11.69 -4.03
N PRO A 240 -11.91 11.61 -2.70
CA PRO A 240 -10.91 11.01 -1.83
C PRO A 240 -10.78 9.50 -2.10
N LEU A 241 -9.73 8.88 -1.56
CA LEU A 241 -9.60 7.42 -1.63
C LEU A 241 -10.77 6.73 -0.91
N PRO A 242 -11.30 5.63 -1.47
CA PRO A 242 -12.33 4.86 -0.80
C PRO A 242 -11.78 4.26 0.50
N THR A 243 -12.58 4.36 1.56
CA THR A 243 -12.29 3.77 2.87
C THR A 243 -13.02 2.44 3.01
N LEU A 244 -12.36 1.44 3.58
CA LEU A 244 -12.92 0.12 3.87
C LEU A 244 -12.85 -0.18 5.35
N THR A 245 -13.97 -0.61 5.93
CA THR A 245 -13.99 -1.10 7.32
C THR A 245 -13.48 -2.55 7.40
N VAL A 246 -12.50 -2.80 8.27
CA VAL A 246 -12.00 -4.16 8.56
C VAL A 246 -12.29 -4.57 10.01
N ALA A 247 -12.52 -5.87 10.26
CA ALA A 247 -12.98 -6.36 11.57
C ALA A 247 -12.55 -7.81 11.89
N GLY A 248 -11.24 -8.06 11.95
CA GLY A 248 -10.63 -9.31 12.42
C GLY A 248 -10.86 -10.52 11.52
N GLN A 249 -11.40 -10.33 10.32
CA GLN A 249 -11.71 -11.39 9.35
C GLN A 249 -11.16 -11.04 7.98
N THR A 250 -10.81 -12.06 7.20
CA THR A 250 -10.37 -11.89 5.81
C THR A 250 -11.38 -11.05 5.02
N THR A 251 -10.91 -9.96 4.42
CA THR A 251 -11.76 -9.01 3.68
C THR A 251 -11.26 -8.92 2.24
N THR A 252 -12.15 -9.09 1.27
CA THR A 252 -11.83 -8.96 -0.16
C THR A 252 -12.07 -7.53 -0.62
N ILE A 253 -11.15 -7.02 -1.44
CA ILE A 253 -11.14 -5.64 -1.91
C ILE A 253 -10.85 -5.63 -3.41
N THR A 254 -11.63 -4.86 -4.15
CA THR A 254 -11.32 -4.55 -5.55
C THR A 254 -10.77 -3.13 -5.62
N VAL A 255 -9.59 -2.98 -6.20
CA VAL A 255 -9.01 -1.69 -6.55
C VAL A 255 -9.14 -1.50 -8.04
N TYR A 256 -9.91 -0.49 -8.44
CA TYR A 256 -10.14 -0.18 -9.84
C TYR A 256 -9.05 0.74 -10.35
N MET A 257 -8.53 0.41 -11.52
CA MET A 257 -7.56 1.20 -12.26
C MET A 257 -8.11 1.45 -13.66
N LYS A 258 -7.68 2.54 -14.29
CA LYS A 258 -7.94 2.81 -15.71
C LYS A 258 -6.69 3.32 -16.40
N SER A 259 -6.55 2.99 -17.69
CA SER A 259 -5.41 3.46 -18.49
C SER A 259 -5.65 4.89 -18.98
N THR A 260 -4.66 5.77 -18.86
CA THR A 260 -4.65 7.10 -19.47
C THR A 260 -4.10 7.07 -20.89
N ARG A 261 -3.40 5.98 -21.27
CA ARG A 261 -2.94 5.74 -22.64
C ARG A 261 -3.86 4.73 -23.29
N LEU A 262 -4.57 5.21 -24.29
CA LEU A 262 -5.69 4.53 -24.92
C LEU A 262 -5.30 4.19 -26.35
N SER A 263 -5.77 3.06 -26.84
CA SER A 263 -5.47 2.58 -28.18
C SER A 263 -6.64 2.86 -29.12
N TYR A 264 -6.34 3.31 -30.33
CA TYR A 264 -7.35 3.36 -31.39
C TYR A 264 -7.71 1.92 -31.78
N PRO A 265 -8.99 1.62 -32.06
CA PRO A 265 -9.35 0.34 -32.64
C PRO A 265 -8.73 0.21 -34.03
N SER A 266 -8.48 -1.02 -34.47
CA SER A 266 -8.17 -1.28 -35.88
C SER A 266 -9.47 -1.14 -36.68
N ILE A 267 -9.51 -0.18 -37.60
CA ILE A 267 -10.67 0.12 -38.41
C ILE A 267 -10.51 -0.56 -39.76
N GLY A 268 -11.53 -1.30 -40.16
CA GLY A 268 -11.66 -1.90 -41.48
C GLY A 268 -13.04 -1.64 -42.07
N GLY A 269 -13.16 -1.89 -43.36
CA GLY A 269 -14.44 -1.73 -44.04
C GLY A 269 -14.35 -1.96 -45.54
N LYS A 270 -15.48 -1.70 -46.21
CA LYS A 270 -15.62 -1.74 -47.65
C LYS A 270 -16.20 -0.41 -48.13
N LEU A 271 -15.60 0.16 -49.17
CA LEU A 271 -16.18 1.27 -49.91
C LEU A 271 -17.00 0.73 -51.09
N ASP A 272 -18.30 1.01 -51.10
CA ASP A 272 -19.18 0.67 -52.22
C ASP A 272 -19.29 1.86 -53.18
N PHE A 273 -18.82 1.69 -54.41
CA PHE A 273 -18.93 2.67 -55.48
C PHE A 273 -19.98 2.24 -56.51
N THR A 274 -20.63 3.22 -57.15
CA THR A 274 -21.69 2.97 -58.14
C THR A 274 -21.17 2.91 -59.58
N GLN A 275 -19.85 2.93 -59.82
CA GLN A 275 -19.30 3.09 -61.17
C GLN A 275 -17.97 2.33 -61.39
N ASP A 276 -18.01 1.37 -62.32
CA ASP A 276 -17.03 0.30 -62.65
C ASP A 276 -15.55 0.68 -62.93
N ALA A 277 -15.08 1.91 -62.70
CA ALA A 277 -13.83 2.37 -63.33
C ALA A 277 -12.60 2.52 -62.41
N LEU A 278 -12.69 2.78 -61.10
CA LEU A 278 -11.51 3.22 -60.32
C LEU A 278 -11.64 2.90 -58.81
N GLU A 279 -11.94 1.66 -58.45
CA GLU A 279 -12.40 1.30 -57.09
C GLU A 279 -11.30 0.79 -56.14
N ASP A 280 -10.10 0.55 -56.65
CA ASP A 280 -8.96 0.05 -55.87
C ASP A 280 -7.82 1.05 -55.82
N TYR A 281 -6.98 0.91 -54.81
CA TYR A 281 -5.83 1.78 -54.54
C TYR A 281 -6.19 3.21 -54.09
N LEU A 282 -7.42 3.41 -53.60
CA LEU A 282 -7.82 4.67 -52.99
C LEU A 282 -7.16 4.80 -51.62
N LYS A 283 -6.62 5.99 -51.35
CA LYS A 283 -6.03 6.28 -50.04
C LYS A 283 -7.13 6.64 -49.05
N ILE A 284 -7.05 6.03 -47.88
CA ILE A 284 -7.92 6.30 -46.74
C ILE A 284 -7.05 6.81 -45.61
N TRP A 285 -7.47 7.90 -44.97
CA TRP A 285 -6.76 8.50 -43.84
C TRP A 285 -7.63 8.65 -42.61
N LEU A 286 -7.01 8.52 -41.44
CA LEU A 286 -7.54 9.08 -40.21
C LEU A 286 -7.14 10.55 -40.07
N ALA A 287 -8.08 11.34 -39.56
CA ALA A 287 -7.89 12.72 -39.21
C ALA A 287 -8.68 13.12 -37.97
N TYR A 288 -8.44 14.33 -37.51
CA TYR A 288 -9.11 14.97 -36.40
C TYR A 288 -9.39 16.43 -36.70
N ARG A 289 -10.31 17.05 -35.96
CA ARG A 289 -10.48 18.51 -35.96
C ARG A 289 -9.54 19.13 -34.95
N ASP A 290 -8.73 20.09 -35.38
CA ASP A 290 -7.91 20.89 -34.47
C ASP A 290 -8.77 21.88 -33.65
N THR A 291 -8.13 22.61 -32.73
CA THR A 291 -8.81 23.60 -31.88
C THR A 291 -9.48 24.75 -32.64
N ASN A 292 -9.19 24.94 -33.93
CA ASN A 292 -9.83 25.92 -34.80
C ASN A 292 -10.89 25.27 -35.72
N GLY A 293 -11.23 24.01 -35.50
CA GLY A 293 -12.19 23.25 -36.30
C GLY A 293 -11.65 22.77 -37.66
N LYS A 294 -10.35 22.99 -37.96
CA LYS A 294 -9.75 22.55 -39.22
C LYS A 294 -9.44 21.06 -39.17
N ILE A 295 -9.74 20.35 -40.25
CA ILE A 295 -9.42 18.92 -40.36
C ILE A 295 -7.93 18.74 -40.64
N ARG A 296 -7.26 17.90 -39.86
CA ARG A 296 -5.85 17.54 -40.00
C ARG A 296 -5.68 16.04 -39.97
N LYS A 297 -4.87 15.51 -40.88
CA LYS A 297 -4.43 14.11 -40.87
C LYS A 297 -3.61 13.83 -39.61
N PHE A 298 -3.74 12.62 -39.07
CA PHE A 298 -2.77 12.13 -38.09
C PHE A 298 -1.41 11.92 -38.76
N ASP A 299 -0.35 12.24 -38.04
CA ASP A 299 1.04 12.03 -38.49
C ASP A 299 1.54 10.67 -37.96
N ASP A 300 0.88 9.60 -38.40
CA ASP A 300 1.19 8.22 -38.03
C ASP A 300 1.05 7.33 -39.27
N PRO A 301 2.01 6.41 -39.55
CA PRO A 301 1.91 5.50 -40.69
C PRO A 301 0.64 4.64 -40.68
N SER A 302 0.15 4.23 -39.51
CA SER A 302 -1.07 3.44 -39.38
C SER A 302 -2.34 4.27 -39.59
N ALA A 303 -2.24 5.61 -39.64
CA ALA A 303 -3.34 6.49 -39.99
C ALA A 303 -3.61 6.57 -41.50
N GLU A 304 -2.85 5.86 -42.33
CA GLU A 304 -3.05 5.77 -43.77
C GLU A 304 -3.15 4.31 -44.20
N THR A 305 -4.16 3.98 -44.99
CA THR A 305 -4.24 2.68 -45.68
C THR A 305 -4.69 2.89 -47.12
N THR A 306 -4.68 1.81 -47.89
CA THR A 306 -5.02 1.82 -49.30
C THR A 306 -6.03 0.71 -49.58
N THR A 307 -7.10 1.02 -50.30
CA THR A 307 -8.11 0.01 -50.64
C THR A 307 -7.53 -1.07 -51.55
N THR A 308 -8.04 -2.28 -51.40
CA THR A 308 -7.67 -3.46 -52.18
C THR A 308 -8.90 -4.15 -52.74
N PHE A 309 -8.70 -4.95 -53.78
CA PHE A 309 -9.70 -5.92 -54.21
C PHE A 309 -9.41 -7.30 -53.61
N GLN A 310 -10.48 -8.04 -53.34
CA GLN A 310 -10.42 -9.44 -52.94
C GLN A 310 -11.36 -10.28 -53.81
N ALA A 311 -10.82 -11.31 -54.46
CA ALA A 311 -11.63 -12.33 -55.11
C ALA A 311 -12.20 -13.27 -54.04
N VAL A 312 -13.52 -13.36 -53.94
CA VAL A 312 -14.22 -14.12 -52.89
C VAL A 312 -14.56 -15.55 -53.35
N SER A 313 -14.53 -15.82 -54.66
CA SER A 313 -14.82 -17.14 -55.22
C SER A 313 -13.62 -17.75 -55.95
N THR A 314 -13.52 -19.09 -55.93
CA THR A 314 -12.45 -19.85 -56.61
C THR A 314 -12.48 -19.73 -58.13
N ASP A 315 -13.60 -19.30 -58.70
CA ASP A 315 -13.77 -18.98 -60.13
C ASP A 315 -13.60 -17.48 -60.45
N GLY A 316 -13.38 -16.63 -59.44
CA GLY A 316 -13.25 -15.18 -59.61
C GLY A 316 -14.54 -14.44 -59.98
N SER A 317 -15.71 -15.09 -59.91
CA SER A 317 -17.01 -14.50 -60.24
C SER A 317 -17.48 -13.41 -59.26
N VAL A 318 -16.96 -13.38 -58.03
CA VAL A 318 -17.24 -12.33 -57.05
C VAL A 318 -15.92 -11.63 -56.68
N ILE A 319 -15.79 -10.37 -57.09
CA ILE A 319 -14.70 -9.49 -56.70
C ILE A 319 -15.28 -8.38 -55.82
N ASN A 320 -14.79 -8.28 -54.60
CA ASN A 320 -15.07 -7.14 -53.74
C ASN A 320 -13.96 -6.12 -53.94
N HIS A 321 -14.32 -4.93 -54.40
CA HIS A 321 -13.42 -3.77 -54.45
C HIS A 321 -13.54 -2.94 -53.18
N GLY A 322 -12.61 -2.00 -52.99
CA GLY A 322 -12.72 -0.99 -51.94
C GLY A 322 -12.49 -1.50 -50.51
N LEU A 323 -11.90 -2.68 -50.32
CA LEU A 323 -11.66 -3.26 -49.00
C LEU A 323 -10.43 -2.64 -48.33
N PHE A 324 -10.54 -2.31 -47.05
CA PHE A 324 -9.42 -1.83 -46.24
C PHE A 324 -9.49 -2.38 -44.82
N SER A 325 -8.33 -2.47 -44.17
CA SER A 325 -8.17 -2.90 -42.77
C SER A 325 -6.91 -2.29 -42.17
N GLY A 326 -6.74 -2.42 -40.85
CA GLY A 326 -5.54 -1.96 -40.14
C GLY A 326 -5.49 -0.45 -39.91
N LEU A 327 -6.53 0.30 -40.29
CA LEU A 327 -6.51 1.76 -40.17
C LEU A 327 -6.61 2.15 -38.69
N GLY A 328 -5.60 2.84 -38.16
CA GLY A 328 -5.50 3.19 -36.75
C GLY A 328 -4.79 2.15 -35.87
N GLU A 329 -4.40 1.00 -36.43
CA GLU A 329 -3.80 -0.08 -35.66
C GLU A 329 -2.48 0.35 -35.00
N GLY A 330 -2.40 0.19 -33.68
CA GLY A 330 -1.22 0.56 -32.89
C GLY A 330 -1.12 2.05 -32.56
N MET A 331 -1.99 2.90 -33.10
CA MET A 331 -2.07 4.31 -32.68
C MET A 331 -2.55 4.38 -31.23
N THR A 332 -2.05 5.37 -30.50
CA THR A 332 -2.50 5.65 -29.13
C THR A 332 -2.81 7.13 -28.92
N TRP A 333 -3.66 7.45 -27.94
CA TRP A 333 -3.80 8.81 -27.42
C TRP A 333 -3.76 8.80 -25.90
N THR A 334 -3.39 9.94 -25.32
CA THR A 334 -3.33 10.11 -23.87
C THR A 334 -4.42 11.07 -23.42
N ASN A 335 -5.19 10.66 -22.40
CA ASN A 335 -6.12 11.54 -21.70
C ASN A 335 -6.11 11.20 -20.20
N ASN A 336 -5.62 12.13 -19.38
CA ASN A 336 -5.51 11.95 -17.93
C ASN A 336 -6.72 12.53 -17.18
N THR A 337 -7.74 13.00 -17.89
CA THR A 337 -8.82 13.83 -17.33
C THR A 337 -10.22 13.32 -17.67
N TYR A 338 -10.35 12.25 -18.46
CA TYR A 338 -11.67 11.74 -18.81
C TYR A 338 -12.38 11.22 -17.56
N ALA A 339 -13.68 11.51 -17.48
CA ALA A 339 -14.58 10.96 -16.47
C ALA A 339 -15.22 9.69 -17.04
N GLY A 340 -15.39 8.67 -16.22
CA GLY A 340 -15.97 7.40 -16.65
C GLY A 340 -14.94 6.29 -16.89
N THR A 341 -15.47 5.14 -17.29
CA THR A 341 -14.70 3.91 -17.59
C THR A 341 -13.98 3.96 -18.93
N TYR A 342 -14.48 4.76 -19.88
CA TYR A 342 -13.91 4.94 -21.22
C TYR A 342 -13.76 6.43 -21.57
N ASP A 343 -12.78 6.74 -22.40
CA ASP A 343 -12.68 8.04 -23.07
C ASP A 343 -13.24 7.93 -24.49
N THR A 344 -13.92 8.97 -24.95
CA THR A 344 -14.46 9.05 -26.30
C THR A 344 -13.71 10.08 -27.11
N LYS A 345 -13.32 9.72 -28.33
CA LYS A 345 -12.64 10.62 -29.25
C LYS A 345 -13.31 10.61 -30.60
N GLN A 346 -13.63 11.79 -31.11
CA GLN A 346 -14.09 11.92 -32.49
C GLN A 346 -12.90 11.82 -33.45
N ILE A 347 -13.03 10.94 -34.43
CA ILE A 347 -12.10 10.80 -35.56
C ILE A 347 -12.85 11.02 -36.87
N LEU A 348 -12.09 11.33 -37.92
CA LEU A 348 -12.58 11.51 -39.27
C LEU A 348 -11.87 10.51 -40.18
N ILE A 349 -12.63 9.73 -40.94
CA ILE A 349 -12.11 8.91 -42.03
C ILE A 349 -12.26 9.70 -43.31
N ILE A 350 -11.17 9.98 -44.02
CA ILE A 350 -11.18 10.70 -45.29
C ILE A 350 -10.81 9.74 -46.41
N ILE A 351 -11.55 9.84 -47.52
CA ILE A 351 -11.31 9.08 -48.73
C ILE A 351 -10.78 10.04 -49.79
N ASP A 352 -9.57 9.82 -50.32
CA ASP A 352 -9.08 10.58 -51.47
C ASP A 352 -9.85 10.17 -52.72
N ALA A 353 -10.87 10.93 -53.09
CA ALA A 353 -11.60 10.70 -54.32
C ALA A 353 -10.95 11.38 -55.54
N THR A 354 -9.92 12.22 -55.33
CA THR A 354 -9.28 12.96 -56.43
C THR A 354 -8.19 12.13 -57.11
N PHE A 355 -8.61 11.35 -58.11
CA PHE A 355 -7.73 10.57 -59.01
C PHE A 355 -6.89 11.45 -59.97
N ASP A 356 -6.58 12.69 -59.60
CA ASP A 356 -5.70 13.54 -60.39
C ASP A 356 -4.25 13.32 -59.95
N SER A 357 -3.59 12.33 -60.55
CA SER A 357 -2.15 12.09 -60.36
C SER A 357 -1.26 13.30 -60.70
N SER A 358 -1.80 14.37 -61.29
CA SER A 358 -1.11 15.65 -61.48
C SER A 358 -1.31 16.66 -60.35
N LYS A 359 -2.30 16.43 -59.47
CA LYS A 359 -2.49 17.10 -58.18
C LYS A 359 -2.20 16.14 -57.04
N VAL A 360 -1.07 15.44 -57.11
CA VAL A 360 -0.43 14.96 -55.88
C VAL A 360 -0.31 16.18 -54.98
N ILE A 361 -0.87 16.11 -53.77
CA ILE A 361 -0.61 17.07 -52.70
C ILE A 361 0.88 16.96 -52.36
N SER A 362 1.74 17.49 -53.24
CA SER A 362 3.17 17.65 -53.06
C SER A 362 3.38 18.91 -52.24
N GLY A 363 2.80 18.91 -51.06
CA GLY A 363 2.92 19.99 -50.09
C GLY A 363 3.31 19.37 -48.78
N LYS A 364 4.62 19.18 -48.56
CA LYS A 364 5.24 18.88 -47.25
C LYS A 364 5.03 20.03 -46.23
N GLY A 365 3.88 20.70 -46.23
CA GLY A 365 3.67 21.90 -45.43
C GLY A 365 2.24 22.33 -45.17
N ASN A 366 1.22 21.82 -45.88
CA ASN A 366 -0.18 22.19 -45.61
C ASN A 366 -1.08 20.95 -45.62
N ASN A 367 -1.23 20.30 -44.46
CA ASN A 367 -2.15 19.18 -44.21
C ASN A 367 -3.63 19.60 -44.16
N VAL A 368 -4.05 20.51 -45.06
CA VAL A 368 -5.44 21.00 -45.12
C VAL A 368 -6.14 20.26 -46.25
N ILE A 369 -7.23 19.60 -45.89
CA ILE A 369 -8.10 18.82 -46.78
C ILE A 369 -8.96 19.78 -47.60
N ASP A 370 -9.16 19.48 -48.89
CA ASP A 370 -9.91 20.34 -49.80
C ASP A 370 -11.42 20.21 -49.54
N GLU A 371 -12.20 21.21 -49.93
CA GLU A 371 -13.66 21.23 -49.77
C GLU A 371 -14.39 20.15 -50.62
N ASN A 372 -13.66 19.45 -51.48
CA ASN A 372 -14.17 18.39 -52.35
C ASN A 372 -13.99 16.97 -51.78
N ASP A 373 -13.28 16.81 -50.67
CA ASP A 373 -13.04 15.49 -50.07
C ASP A 373 -14.27 15.03 -49.26
N CYS A 374 -14.62 13.74 -49.40
CA CYS A 374 -15.65 13.12 -48.57
C CYS A 374 -15.01 12.60 -47.28
N TYR A 375 -15.66 12.87 -46.14
CA TYR A 375 -15.25 12.31 -44.86
C TYR A 375 -16.44 11.72 -44.10
N LEU A 376 -16.12 10.74 -43.26
CA LEU A 376 -17.01 10.15 -42.28
C LEU A 376 -16.52 10.53 -40.87
N ALA A 377 -17.38 11.14 -40.05
CA ALA A 377 -17.08 11.32 -38.63
C ALA A 377 -17.56 10.12 -37.81
N ILE A 378 -16.70 9.64 -36.93
CA ILE A 378 -16.92 8.50 -36.03
C ILE A 378 -16.47 8.91 -34.64
N ASP A 379 -17.30 8.63 -33.63
CA ASP A 379 -16.85 8.65 -32.24
C ASP A 379 -16.35 7.25 -31.87
N ILE A 380 -15.08 7.17 -31.45
CA ILE A 380 -14.48 5.94 -30.93
C ILE A 380 -14.41 6.02 -29.41
N ALA A 381 -14.82 4.95 -28.73
CA ALA A 381 -14.60 4.78 -27.30
C ALA A 381 -13.34 3.93 -27.09
N SER A 382 -12.49 4.30 -26.12
CA SER A 382 -11.35 3.48 -25.72
C SER A 382 -11.81 2.08 -25.33
N ASN A 383 -11.09 1.04 -25.76
CA ASN A 383 -11.36 -0.37 -25.42
C ASN A 383 -12.73 -0.93 -25.86
N LEU A 384 -13.52 -0.18 -26.63
CA LEU A 384 -14.75 -0.67 -27.26
C LEU A 384 -14.61 -0.62 -28.78
N THR A 385 -14.80 -1.75 -29.44
CA THR A 385 -14.85 -1.87 -30.90
C THR A 385 -16.20 -1.42 -31.48
N GLN A 386 -16.89 -0.46 -30.84
CA GLN A 386 -18.25 -0.09 -31.24
C GLN A 386 -18.31 1.35 -31.75
N VAL A 387 -18.55 1.48 -33.06
CA VAL A 387 -18.87 2.76 -33.72
C VAL A 387 -20.34 3.11 -33.45
N THR A 388 -20.59 4.24 -32.79
CA THR A 388 -21.95 4.59 -32.33
C THR A 388 -22.74 5.46 -33.32
N GLU A 389 -22.08 6.22 -34.22
CA GLU A 389 -22.78 7.10 -35.15
C GLU A 389 -21.96 7.38 -36.42
N VAL A 390 -22.64 7.36 -37.58
CA VAL A 390 -22.07 7.67 -38.90
C VAL A 390 -22.70 8.99 -39.36
N LEU A 391 -22.00 10.11 -39.18
CA LEU A 391 -22.45 11.42 -39.67
C LEU A 391 -21.89 11.67 -41.07
N HIS A 392 -22.80 11.80 -42.04
CA HIS A 392 -22.47 11.90 -43.46
C HIS A 392 -22.60 13.32 -44.00
N SER A 393 -21.58 13.82 -44.68
CA SER A 393 -21.66 15.02 -45.51
C SER A 393 -21.07 14.73 -46.90
N GLY A 394 -21.91 14.35 -47.87
CA GLY A 394 -21.48 14.11 -49.26
C GLY A 394 -22.32 13.07 -50.04
N ASN A 395 -22.00 12.89 -51.32
CA ASN A 395 -22.70 11.99 -52.27
C ASN A 395 -22.33 10.50 -52.15
N VAL A 396 -21.76 10.04 -51.03
CA VAL A 396 -21.44 8.62 -50.82
C VAL A 396 -22.67 7.92 -50.24
N HIS A 397 -23.15 6.83 -50.85
CA HIS A 397 -24.49 6.31 -50.55
C HIS A 397 -24.55 5.29 -49.40
N GLN A 398 -23.43 4.70 -48.96
CA GLN A 398 -23.40 3.82 -47.78
C GLN A 398 -21.95 3.50 -47.37
N ILE A 399 -21.65 3.55 -46.08
CA ILE A 399 -20.50 2.83 -45.50
C ILE A 399 -21.11 1.70 -44.68
N VAL A 400 -20.97 0.46 -45.16
CA VAL A 400 -21.37 -0.72 -44.40
C VAL A 400 -20.18 -1.09 -43.54
N ALA A 401 -20.25 -0.73 -42.25
CA ALA A 401 -19.35 -1.26 -41.24
C ALA A 401 -19.65 -2.76 -41.07
N GLY A 402 -19.02 -3.61 -41.88
CA GLY A 402 -19.02 -5.05 -41.67
C GLY A 402 -18.02 -5.38 -40.57
N ASP A 403 -18.48 -6.15 -39.56
CA ASP A 403 -17.73 -6.65 -38.39
C ASP A 403 -16.49 -5.82 -38.03
N LEU A 404 -16.73 -4.61 -37.49
CA LEU A 404 -15.71 -3.84 -36.76
C LEU A 404 -15.43 -4.50 -35.41
#